data_AF-A0A674A4H6-F1
#
_entry.id   AF-A0A674A4H6-F1
#
_cell.length_a   1.000
_cell.length_b   1.000
_cell.length_c   1.000
_cell.angle_alpha   90.00
_cell.angle_beta   90.00
_cell.angle_gamma   90.00
#
_symmetry.space_group_name_H-M   'P 1'
#
loop_
_entity.id
_entity.type
_entity.pdbx_description
1 polymer ?
#
loop_
_entity_poly.entity_id
_entity_poly.type
_entity_poly.pdbx_seq_one_letter_code
_entity_poly.pdbx_strand_id
1 'polypeptide(L)'
;MAKYLSVFEWGMVVDARRTGLSVSRTATLLGFSRSTVSSVYQKWGRHKLCSATDQMTVQYNIGAQRPIKKCTSRRTLTRMGLLQWLAQSPNLNPIEHLWDEMERAIQSRDPLPANLTQLWEAFDAFDTF
;
A
#
# COMPACT_ATOMS: atom_id res chain seq x y z
N MET A 1 0.66 -11.74 -24.13
CA MET A 1 -0.24 -12.35 -23.14
C MET A 1 0.31 -12.09 -21.74
N ALA A 2 -0.28 -11.14 -21.00
CA ALA A 2 0.10 -10.92 -19.61
C ALA A 2 -0.50 -12.06 -18.78
N LYS A 3 0.35 -12.95 -18.24
CA LYS A 3 -0.08 -13.96 -17.27
C LYS A 3 -0.75 -13.22 -16.10
N TYR A 4 -1.98 -13.57 -15.77
CA TYR A 4 -2.60 -13.15 -14.51
C TYR A 4 -1.76 -13.76 -13.40
N LEU A 5 -0.92 -12.95 -12.76
CA LEU A 5 -0.25 -13.32 -11.52
C LEU A 5 -1.30 -13.46 -10.42
N SER A 6 -1.17 -14.50 -9.60
CA SER A 6 -1.95 -14.66 -8.38
C SER A 6 -1.73 -13.50 -7.42
N VAL A 7 -2.67 -13.31 -6.48
CA VAL A 7 -2.56 -12.32 -5.40
C VAL A 7 -1.29 -12.52 -4.58
N PHE A 8 -0.90 -13.79 -4.34
CA PHE A 8 0.32 -14.14 -3.62
C PHE A 8 1.59 -13.75 -4.39
N GLU A 9 1.70 -14.10 -5.68
CA GLU A 9 2.85 -13.72 -6.51
C GLU A 9 2.95 -12.19 -6.68
N TRP A 10 1.80 -11.50 -6.74
CA TRP A 10 1.74 -10.04 -6.67
C TRP A 10 2.35 -9.50 -5.38
N GLY A 11 1.99 -10.10 -4.24
CA GLY A 11 2.53 -9.78 -2.93
C GLY A 11 4.04 -9.95 -2.87
N MET A 12 4.57 -11.09 -3.33
CA MET A 12 6.02 -11.35 -3.36
C MET A 12 6.79 -10.33 -4.19
N VAL A 13 6.25 -9.94 -5.36
CA VAL A 13 6.87 -8.93 -6.22
C VAL A 13 6.90 -7.56 -5.51
N VAL A 14 5.78 -7.17 -4.88
CA VAL A 14 5.66 -5.91 -4.13
C VAL A 14 6.56 -5.89 -2.89
N ASP A 15 6.67 -7.00 -2.17
CA ASP A 15 7.51 -7.10 -0.98
C ASP A 15 9.00 -7.03 -1.31
N ALA A 16 9.41 -7.66 -2.43
CA ALA A 16 10.75 -7.48 -2.99
C ALA A 16 11.09 -6.00 -3.27
N ARG A 17 10.10 -5.17 -3.62
CA ARG A 17 10.32 -3.73 -3.80
C ARG A 17 10.52 -3.00 -2.47
N ARG A 18 9.75 -3.36 -1.43
CA ARG A 18 9.86 -2.76 -0.09
C ARG A 18 11.20 -3.08 0.57
N THR A 19 11.70 -4.29 0.35
CA THR A 19 13.02 -4.74 0.80
C THR A 19 14.19 -4.16 -0.02
N GLY A 20 13.91 -3.31 -1.02
CA GLY A 20 14.93 -2.63 -1.82
C GLY A 20 15.55 -3.47 -2.93
N LEU A 21 14.98 -4.63 -3.27
CA LEU A 21 15.46 -5.45 -4.39
C LEU A 21 15.19 -4.77 -5.74
N SER A 22 16.14 -4.92 -6.66
CA SER A 22 16.01 -4.40 -8.02
C SER A 22 15.08 -5.28 -8.86
N VAL A 23 14.42 -4.68 -9.86
CA VAL A 23 13.50 -5.38 -10.78
C VAL A 23 14.12 -6.65 -11.37
N SER A 24 15.39 -6.58 -11.76
CA SER A 24 16.13 -7.71 -12.33
C SER A 24 16.36 -8.80 -11.29
N ARG A 25 16.71 -8.44 -10.05
CA ARG A 25 16.96 -9.41 -8.98
C ARG A 25 15.67 -10.10 -8.53
N THR A 26 14.56 -9.36 -8.45
CA THR A 26 13.21 -9.91 -8.21
C THR A 26 12.77 -10.87 -9.32
N ALA A 27 13.00 -10.50 -10.58
CA ALA A 27 12.67 -11.35 -11.73
C ALA A 27 13.43 -12.68 -11.69
N THR A 28 14.73 -12.65 -11.39
CA THR A 28 15.54 -13.86 -11.24
C THR A 28 15.14 -14.69 -10.02
N LEU A 29 14.87 -14.07 -8.87
CA LEU A 29 14.52 -14.75 -7.63
C LEU A 29 13.17 -15.49 -7.73
N LEU A 30 12.17 -14.85 -8.35
CA LEU A 30 10.81 -15.37 -8.45
C LEU A 30 10.55 -16.15 -9.75
N GLY A 31 11.54 -16.27 -10.64
CA GLY A 31 11.38 -16.94 -11.93
C GLY A 31 10.46 -16.22 -12.92
N PHE A 32 10.16 -14.93 -12.70
CA PHE A 32 9.33 -14.12 -13.59
C PHE A 32 10.16 -13.36 -14.62
N SER A 33 9.53 -12.99 -15.75
CA SER A 33 10.18 -12.07 -16.69
C SER A 33 10.30 -10.66 -16.09
N ARG A 34 11.38 -9.94 -16.44
CA ARG A 34 11.57 -8.54 -16.04
C ARG A 34 10.39 -7.65 -16.45
N SER A 35 9.76 -7.94 -17.58
CA SER A 35 8.58 -7.20 -18.07
C SER A 35 7.35 -7.41 -17.21
N THR A 36 7.16 -8.63 -16.68
CA THR A 36 6.08 -8.95 -15.74
C THR A 36 6.27 -8.21 -14.42
N VAL A 37 7.47 -8.28 -13.84
CA VAL A 37 7.80 -7.54 -12.60
C VAL A 37 7.65 -6.02 -12.80
N SER A 38 8.13 -5.49 -13.92
CA SER A 38 7.97 -4.07 -14.27
C SER A 38 6.50 -3.66 -14.42
N SER A 39 5.68 -4.50 -15.06
CA SER A 39 4.24 -4.24 -15.23
C SER A 39 3.49 -4.25 -13.89
N VAL A 40 3.84 -5.17 -12.99
CA VAL A 40 3.32 -5.20 -11.61
C VAL A 40 3.70 -3.92 -10.88
N TYR A 41 4.96 -3.49 -10.95
CA TYR A 41 5.39 -2.24 -10.31
C TYR A 41 4.73 -0.99 -10.88
N GLN A 42 4.56 -0.91 -12.19
CA GLN A 42 3.83 0.20 -12.81
C GLN A 42 2.37 0.23 -12.36
N LYS A 43 1.71 -0.94 -12.33
CA LYS A 43 0.31 -1.05 -11.93
C LYS A 43 0.13 -0.78 -10.42
N TRP A 44 1.04 -1.27 -9.58
CA TRP A 44 1.09 -0.98 -8.15
C TRP A 44 1.34 0.50 -7.85
N GLY A 45 2.29 1.14 -8.54
CA GLY A 45 2.57 2.56 -8.40
C GLY A 45 1.36 3.44 -8.80
N ARG A 46 0.64 3.06 -9.86
CA ARG A 46 -0.61 3.73 -10.24
C ARG A 46 -1.70 3.57 -9.17
N HIS A 47 -1.79 2.40 -8.54
CA HIS A 47 -2.76 2.15 -7.47
C HIS A 47 -2.47 3.03 -6.24
N LYS A 48 -1.22 3.10 -5.78
CA LYS A 48 -0.80 4.00 -4.68
C LYS A 48 -1.09 5.47 -4.98
N LEU A 49 -0.79 5.92 -6.20
CA LEU A 49 -1.10 7.29 -6.64
C LEU A 49 -2.61 7.58 -6.62
N CYS A 50 -3.43 6.63 -7.07
CA CYS A 50 -4.88 6.76 -7.07
C CYS A 50 -5.46 6.81 -5.64
N SER A 51 -5.06 5.91 -4.74
CA SER A 51 -5.52 5.97 -3.34
C SER A 51 -5.09 7.26 -2.62
N ALA A 52 -3.85 7.70 -2.81
CA ALA A 52 -3.36 8.94 -2.16
C ALA A 52 -4.11 10.18 -2.67
N THR A 53 -4.37 10.26 -3.98
CA THR A 53 -5.17 11.37 -4.55
C THR A 53 -6.64 11.32 -4.13
N ASP A 54 -7.21 10.12 -3.95
CA ASP A 54 -8.58 9.94 -3.43
C ASP A 54 -8.68 10.39 -1.97
N GLN A 55 -7.80 9.89 -1.10
CA GLN A 55 -7.78 10.28 0.31
C GLN A 55 -7.57 11.78 0.50
N MET A 56 -6.63 12.40 -0.23
CA MET A 56 -6.45 13.85 -0.17
C MET A 56 -7.67 14.63 -0.63
N THR A 57 -8.36 14.15 -1.67
CA THR A 57 -9.59 14.78 -2.15
C THR A 57 -10.68 14.68 -1.10
N VAL A 58 -10.82 13.52 -0.44
CA VAL A 58 -11.77 13.33 0.66
C VAL A 58 -11.43 14.27 1.81
N GLN A 59 -10.19 14.27 2.29
CA GLN A 59 -9.75 15.11 3.41
C GLN A 59 -9.96 16.60 3.15
N TYR A 60 -9.62 17.09 1.95
CA TYR A 60 -9.88 18.48 1.58
C TYR A 60 -11.38 18.80 1.52
N ASN A 61 -12.20 17.86 1.03
CA ASN A 61 -13.64 18.06 0.89
C ASN A 61 -14.39 18.00 2.22
N ILE A 62 -13.80 17.45 3.29
CA ILE A 62 -14.38 17.49 4.64
C ILE A 62 -14.43 18.95 5.11
N GLY A 63 -15.64 19.52 5.17
CA GLY A 63 -15.86 20.91 5.59
C GLY A 63 -15.67 21.97 4.51
N ALA A 64 -15.38 21.58 3.26
CA ALA A 64 -15.22 22.54 2.16
C ALA A 64 -16.57 23.02 1.61
N GLN A 65 -16.72 24.33 1.46
CA GLN A 65 -17.89 24.94 0.81
C GLN A 65 -18.00 24.58 -0.69
N ARG A 66 -16.87 24.21 -1.32
CA ARG A 66 -16.80 23.84 -2.73
C ARG A 66 -15.95 22.58 -2.88
N PRO A 67 -16.57 21.40 -2.99
CA PRO A 67 -15.83 20.16 -3.15
C PRO A 67 -15.11 20.12 -4.50
N ILE A 68 -13.86 19.66 -4.48
CA ILE A 68 -13.05 19.51 -5.68
C ILE A 68 -13.12 18.07 -6.19
N LYS A 69 -13.02 17.93 -7.52
CA LYS A 69 -12.97 16.62 -8.16
C LYS A 69 -11.56 16.03 -8.04
N LYS A 70 -11.48 14.70 -7.93
CA LYS A 70 -10.22 13.93 -7.95
C LYS A 70 -9.28 14.35 -9.08
N CYS A 71 -9.81 14.61 -10.28
CA CYS A 71 -9.01 15.01 -11.43
C CYS A 71 -8.30 16.36 -11.23
N THR A 72 -8.92 17.29 -10.51
CA THR A 72 -8.34 18.59 -10.15
C THR A 72 -7.24 18.40 -9.11
N SER A 73 -7.51 17.65 -8.04
CA SER A 73 -6.49 17.31 -7.03
C SER A 73 -5.28 16.65 -7.67
N ARG A 74 -5.50 15.63 -8.51
CA ARG A 74 -4.44 14.93 -9.23
C ARG A 74 -3.62 15.87 -10.12
N ARG A 75 -4.26 16.72 -10.93
CA ARG A 75 -3.54 17.69 -11.80
C ARG A 75 -2.70 18.67 -10.99
N THR A 76 -3.24 19.23 -9.92
CA THR A 76 -2.54 20.19 -9.06
C THR A 76 -1.35 19.53 -8.37
N LEU A 77 -1.54 18.33 -7.80
CA LEU A 77 -0.48 17.56 -7.14
C LEU A 77 0.62 17.12 -8.11
N THR A 78 0.28 16.78 -9.37
CA THR A 78 1.28 16.54 -10.42
C THR A 78 2.10 17.80 -10.67
N ARG A 79 1.43 18.96 -10.83
CA ARG A 79 2.09 20.22 -11.18
C ARG A 79 3.03 20.72 -10.08
N MET A 80 2.73 20.39 -8.82
CA MET A 80 3.55 20.70 -7.66
C MET A 80 4.65 19.64 -7.40
N GLY A 81 4.73 18.57 -8.18
CA GLY A 81 5.70 17.49 -7.98
C GLY A 81 5.43 16.59 -6.76
N LEU A 82 4.27 16.74 -6.11
CA LEU A 82 3.98 16.09 -4.84
C LEU A 82 3.50 14.63 -5.00
N LEU A 83 3.02 14.24 -6.17
CA LEU A 83 2.45 12.88 -6.38
C LEU A 83 3.43 11.75 -6.04
N GLN A 84 4.71 11.93 -6.33
CA GLN A 84 5.72 10.90 -6.06
C GLN A 84 5.96 10.72 -4.56
N TRP A 85 5.98 11.83 -3.83
CA TRP A 85 6.08 11.84 -2.38
C TRP A 85 4.82 11.26 -1.71
N LEU A 86 3.63 11.60 -2.21
CA LEU A 86 2.36 11.15 -1.64
C LEU A 86 2.12 9.64 -1.76
N ALA A 87 2.57 9.01 -2.84
CA ALA A 87 2.54 7.55 -2.96
C ALA A 87 3.54 6.84 -2.02
N GLN A 88 4.44 7.59 -1.39
CA GLN A 88 5.43 7.08 -0.43
C GLN A 88 5.12 7.48 1.01
N SER A 89 4.13 8.35 1.23
CA SER A 89 3.76 8.81 2.57
C SER A 89 3.07 7.68 3.35
N PRO A 90 3.57 7.32 4.55
CA PRO A 90 2.99 6.27 5.40
C PRO A 90 1.50 6.51 5.66
N ASN A 91 1.13 7.78 5.90
CA ASN A 91 -0.23 8.21 6.22
C ASN A 91 -1.20 8.24 5.03
N LEU A 92 -0.86 7.71 3.85
CA LEU A 92 -1.75 7.73 2.67
C LEU A 92 -1.92 6.39 1.95
N ASN A 93 -1.40 5.30 2.52
CA ASN A 93 -1.63 3.95 1.99
C ASN A 93 -2.67 3.24 2.87
N PRO A 94 -3.91 3.00 2.39
CA PRO A 94 -4.97 2.37 3.18
C PRO A 94 -4.56 1.02 3.80
N ILE A 95 -3.68 0.28 3.13
CA ILE A 95 -3.17 -1.02 3.62
C ILE A 95 -2.10 -0.82 4.70
N GLU A 96 -1.29 0.24 4.64
CA GLU A 96 -0.33 0.53 5.72
C GLU A 96 -1.05 1.11 6.93
N HIS A 97 -2.12 1.89 6.75
CA HIS A 97 -2.95 2.30 7.88
C HIS A 97 -3.56 1.09 8.58
N LEU A 98 -4.09 0.14 7.81
CA LEU A 98 -4.59 -1.11 8.37
C LEU A 98 -3.47 -1.89 9.09
N TRP A 99 -2.29 -2.00 8.48
CA TRP A 99 -1.15 -2.68 9.09
C TRP A 99 -0.62 -1.97 10.34
N ASP A 100 -0.51 -0.64 10.32
CA ASP A 100 -0.06 0.20 11.43
C ASP A 100 -1.08 0.20 12.58
N GLU A 101 -2.37 0.17 12.26
CA GLU A 101 -3.46 0.05 13.24
C GLU A 101 -3.45 -1.33 13.90
N MET A 102 -3.26 -2.39 13.10
CA MET A 102 -3.08 -3.75 13.61
C MET A 102 -1.80 -3.88 14.45
N GLU A 103 -0.67 -3.33 14.00
CA GLU A 103 0.60 -3.35 14.72
C GLU A 103 0.50 -2.58 16.04
N ARG A 104 -0.15 -1.42 16.06
CA ARG A 104 -0.45 -0.67 17.29
C ARG A 104 -1.37 -1.44 18.23
N ALA A 105 -2.42 -2.07 17.72
CA ALA A 105 -3.31 -2.88 18.53
C ALA A 105 -2.56 -4.06 19.18
N ILE A 106 -1.67 -4.71 18.43
CA ILE A 106 -0.80 -5.78 18.92
C ILE A 106 0.20 -5.24 19.97
N GLN A 107 0.82 -4.09 19.74
CA GLN A 107 1.81 -3.47 20.64
C GLN A 107 1.19 -2.88 21.91
N SER A 108 -0.09 -2.50 21.88
CA SER A 108 -0.82 -1.98 23.04
C SER A 108 -1.31 -3.05 24.01
N ARG A 109 -1.16 -4.34 23.66
CA ARG A 109 -1.52 -5.45 24.54
C ARG A 109 -0.47 -5.69 25.61
N ASP A 110 -0.95 -5.95 26.82
CA ASP A 110 -0.14 -6.42 27.94
C ASP A 110 -0.63 -7.82 28.37
N PRO A 111 0.20 -8.87 28.27
CA PRO A 111 1.57 -8.89 27.73
C PRO A 111 1.61 -8.88 26.19
N LEU A 112 2.75 -8.42 25.63
CA LEU A 112 3.03 -8.59 24.20
C LEU A 112 2.98 -10.09 23.84
N PRO A 113 2.39 -10.45 22.67
CA PRO A 113 2.38 -11.85 22.24
C PRO A 113 3.81 -12.34 22.02
N ALA A 114 4.23 -13.31 22.81
CA ALA A 114 5.60 -13.85 22.81
C ALA A 114 5.75 -15.06 21.88
N ASN A 115 4.65 -15.61 21.37
CA ASN A 115 4.66 -16.78 20.50
C ASN A 115 3.59 -16.67 19.38
N LEU A 116 3.76 -17.49 18.34
CA LEU A 116 2.87 -17.49 17.17
C LEU A 116 1.40 -17.76 17.53
N THR A 117 1.15 -18.57 18.57
CA THR A 117 -0.21 -18.90 19.03
C THR A 117 -0.90 -17.67 19.63
N GLN A 118 -0.21 -16.94 20.51
CA GLN A 118 -0.69 -15.70 21.12
C GLN A 118 -0.88 -14.58 20.09
N LEU A 119 -0.05 -14.57 19.04
CA LEU A 119 -0.20 -13.63 17.93
C LEU A 119 -1.44 -13.97 17.09
N TRP A 120 -1.72 -15.26 16.85
CA TRP A 120 -2.92 -15.71 16.15
C TRP A 120 -4.20 -15.43 16.95
N GLU A 121 -4.19 -15.70 18.25
CA GLU A 121 -5.29 -15.34 19.16
C GLU A 121 -5.52 -13.81 19.21
N ALA A 122 -4.46 -13.01 19.07
CA ALA A 122 -4.59 -11.57 18.95
C ALA A 122 -5.24 -11.14 17.63
N PHE A 123 -4.99 -11.88 16.56
CA PHE A 123 -5.56 -11.65 15.25
C PHE A 123 -7.06 -12.00 15.21
N ASP A 124 -7.44 -13.16 15.73
CA ASP A 124 -8.84 -13.62 15.80
C ASP A 124 -9.73 -12.67 16.62
N ALA A 125 -9.17 -12.09 17.70
CA ALA A 125 -9.87 -11.11 18.52
C ALA A 125 -10.12 -9.77 17.79
N PHE A 126 -9.38 -9.46 16.73
CA PHE A 126 -9.55 -8.26 15.92
C PHE A 126 -10.73 -8.39 14.95
N ASP A 127 -11.05 -9.61 14.50
CA ASP A 127 -12.18 -9.94 13.60
C ASP A 127 -13.56 -9.94 14.32
N THR A 128 -13.60 -9.65 15.63
CA THR A 128 -14.84 -9.66 16.44
C THR A 128 -15.57 -8.30 16.44
N PHE A 129 -15.18 -7.35 15.59
CA PHE A 129 -15.82 -6.03 15.41
C PHE A 129 -16.47 -5.88 14.04
#